data_AF-A0A1M4V306-F1
#
_entry.id   AF-A0A1M4V306-F1
#
_cell.length_a   1.000
_cell.length_b   1.000
_cell.length_c   1.000
_cell.angle_alpha   90.00
_cell.angle_beta   90.00
_cell.angle_gamma   90.00
#
_symmetry.space_group_name_H-M   'P 1'
#
loop_
_entity.id
_entity.type
_entity.pdbx_description
1 polymer ?
#
loop_
_entity_poly.entity_id
_entity_poly.type
_entity_poly.pdbx_seq_one_letter_code
_entity_poly.pdbx_strand_id
1 'polypeptide(L)'
;MKKIKLCLLSIGIMAFTACKKEKEDEVNSVDKSGSIETELSVEHLDTADVLITKHKIWKNKTLFKEIIKKDTIPSLGDTLVGGEDSDGSSHIAKTKKDYEFFITVQ
;
A
#
# COMPACT_ATOMS: atom_id res chain seq x y z
N MET A 1 46.45 13.99 33.80
CA MET A 1 45.95 14.23 32.42
C MET A 1 45.18 13.04 31.82
N LYS A 2 44.43 12.24 32.61
CA LYS A 2 43.69 11.06 32.09
C LYS A 2 42.17 11.15 32.20
N LYS A 3 41.64 12.14 32.93
CA LYS A 3 40.19 12.29 33.19
C LYS A 3 39.45 13.19 32.16
N ILE A 4 40.18 14.03 31.41
CA ILE A 4 39.61 14.93 30.38
C ILE A 4 39.39 14.22 29.05
N LYS A 5 40.17 13.15 28.75
CA LYS A 5 40.02 12.38 27.50
C LYS A 5 38.75 11.53 27.45
N LEU A 6 38.11 11.25 28.58
CA LEU A 6 36.95 10.37 28.63
C LEU A 6 35.62 11.10 28.34
N CYS A 7 35.56 12.42 28.52
CA CYS A 7 34.35 13.21 28.20
C CYS A 7 34.17 13.49 26.69
N LEU A 8 35.24 13.42 25.90
CA LEU A 8 35.17 13.70 24.46
C LEU A 8 34.64 12.52 23.63
N LEU A 9 34.55 11.31 24.21
CA LEU A 9 34.08 10.12 23.51
C LEU A 9 32.54 9.96 23.54
N SER A 10 31.87 10.58 24.52
CA SER A 10 30.42 10.45 24.72
C SER A 10 29.58 11.42 23.88
N ILE A 11 30.19 12.45 23.28
CA ILE A 11 29.50 13.45 22.44
C ILE A 11 29.33 12.98 20.98
N GLY A 12 30.08 11.96 20.53
CA GLY A 12 30.03 11.49 19.14
C GLY A 12 28.82 10.61 18.77
N ILE A 13 28.09 10.06 19.75
CA ILE A 13 27.07 9.03 19.49
C ILE A 13 25.67 9.63 19.21
N MET A 14 25.39 10.88 19.58
CA MET A 14 24.08 11.51 19.33
C MET A 14 23.89 12.07 17.91
N ALA A 15 24.94 12.12 17.08
CA ALA A 15 24.89 12.78 15.78
C ALA A 15 24.20 11.96 14.66
N PHE A 16 23.73 10.74 14.92
CA PHE A 16 23.13 9.87 13.89
C PHE A 16 21.60 9.77 13.94
N THR A 17 20.92 10.54 14.79
CA THR A 17 19.46 10.72 14.67
C THR A 17 19.16 11.79 13.62
N ALA A 18 19.62 11.56 12.39
CA ALA A 18 19.08 12.26 11.24
C ALA A 18 17.61 11.83 11.13
N CYS A 19 16.71 12.64 11.68
CA CYS A 19 15.27 12.50 11.46
C CYS A 19 15.04 12.39 9.97
N LYS A 20 14.64 11.21 9.51
CA LYS A 20 13.98 11.08 8.22
C LYS A 20 12.80 12.04 8.29
N LYS A 21 12.70 12.96 7.32
CA LYS A 21 11.50 13.78 7.18
C LYS A 21 10.37 12.80 6.84
N GLU A 22 9.61 12.39 7.85
CA GLU A 22 8.37 11.67 7.61
C GLU A 22 7.49 12.59 6.76
N LYS A 23 6.95 12.06 5.67
CA LYS A 23 5.94 12.77 4.91
C LYS A 23 4.70 12.78 5.79
N GLU A 24 4.31 13.95 6.31
CA GLU A 24 3.15 14.07 7.20
C GLU A 24 1.86 13.51 6.58
N ASP A 25 1.77 13.51 5.25
CA ASP A 25 0.60 13.04 4.50
C ASP A 25 0.55 11.52 4.28
N GLU A 26 1.60 10.78 4.65
CA GLU A 26 1.68 9.34 4.42
C GLU A 26 1.05 8.56 5.58
N VAL A 27 -0.18 8.07 5.37
CA VAL A 27 -0.91 7.28 6.36
C VAL A 27 -0.34 5.86 6.42
N ASN A 28 0.47 5.58 7.44
CA ASN A 28 1.11 4.27 7.64
C ASN A 28 0.16 3.19 8.19
N SER A 29 -0.97 3.59 8.79
CA SER A 29 -1.96 2.67 9.35
C SER A 29 -3.33 3.31 9.46
N VAL A 30 -4.37 2.49 9.38
CA VAL A 30 -5.77 2.94 9.50
C VAL A 30 -6.10 3.25 10.96
N ASP A 31 -6.59 4.45 11.26
CA ASP A 31 -7.10 4.81 12.59
C ASP A 31 -8.44 4.11 12.86
N LYS A 32 -8.43 3.06 13.67
CA LYS A 32 -9.65 2.30 13.99
C LYS A 32 -10.54 2.95 15.03
N SER A 33 -10.13 4.07 15.63
CA SER A 33 -10.94 4.80 16.61
C SER A 33 -12.13 5.51 15.96
N GLY A 34 -11.94 6.01 14.73
CA GLY A 34 -12.97 6.63 13.91
C GLY A 34 -12.45 6.93 12.51
N SER A 35 -12.68 6.04 11.55
CA SER A 35 -12.30 6.26 10.15
C SER A 35 -13.14 5.44 9.17
N ILE A 36 -13.01 5.77 7.89
CA ILE A 36 -13.52 4.97 6.78
C ILE A 36 -12.32 4.55 5.93
N GLU A 37 -12.04 3.25 5.90
CA GLU A 37 -11.04 2.64 5.03
C GLU A 37 -11.72 2.20 3.73
N THR A 38 -11.20 2.65 2.59
CA THR A 38 -11.71 2.28 1.26
C THR A 38 -10.71 1.41 0.53
N GLU A 39 -11.15 0.23 0.10
CA GLU A 39 -10.36 -0.75 -0.66
C GLU A 39 -11.01 -0.93 -2.03
N LEU A 40 -10.24 -0.71 -3.10
CA LEU A 40 -10.63 -0.97 -4.49
C LEU A 40 -9.86 -2.18 -5.01
N SER A 41 -10.57 -3.11 -5.65
CA SER A 41 -9.96 -4.28 -6.29
C SER A 41 -10.74 -4.66 -7.55
N VAL A 42 -10.07 -5.36 -8.48
CA VAL A 42 -10.69 -5.90 -9.68
C VAL A 42 -10.63 -7.41 -9.65
N GLU A 43 -11.76 -8.04 -9.91
CA GLU A 43 -11.86 -9.48 -10.16
C GLU A 43 -12.04 -9.70 -11.67
N HIS A 44 -11.12 -10.43 -12.29
CA HIS A 44 -11.20 -10.79 -13.70
C HIS A 44 -12.00 -12.09 -13.86
N LEU A 45 -13.21 -12.00 -14.42
CA LEU A 45 -14.01 -13.17 -14.79
C LEU A 45 -13.88 -13.45 -16.30
N ASP A 46 -14.26 -14.66 -16.73
CA ASP A 46 -14.14 -15.06 -18.14
C ASP A 46 -14.88 -14.12 -19.11
N THR A 47 -16.02 -13.57 -18.68
CA THR A 47 -16.91 -12.78 -19.53
C THR A 47 -16.96 -11.28 -19.18
N ALA A 48 -16.41 -10.88 -18.03
CA ALA A 48 -16.46 -9.51 -17.53
C ALA A 48 -15.42 -9.25 -16.44
N ASP A 49 -15.01 -8.00 -16.25
CA ASP A 49 -14.26 -7.59 -15.08
C ASP A 49 -15.21 -6.96 -14.06
N VAL A 50 -14.96 -7.18 -12.77
CA VAL A 50 -15.79 -6.67 -11.67
C VAL A 50 -14.97 -5.78 -10.76
N LEU A 51 -15.36 -4.51 -10.67
CA LEU A 51 -14.85 -3.59 -9.65
C LEU A 51 -15.53 -3.89 -8.32
N ILE A 52 -14.71 -4.16 -7.30
CA ILE A 52 -15.15 -4.37 -5.93
C ILE A 52 -14.66 -3.19 -5.09
N THR A 53 -15.61 -2.41 -4.58
CA THR A 53 -15.36 -1.31 -3.64
C THR A 53 -15.82 -1.74 -2.25
N LYS A 54 -14.89 -1.79 -1.30
CA LYS A 54 -15.20 -2.05 0.11
C LYS A 54 -14.96 -0.81 0.94
N HIS A 55 -15.97 -0.37 1.68
CA HIS A 55 -15.84 0.65 2.71
C HIS A 55 -15.96 -0.01 4.08
N LYS A 56 -14.86 -0.02 4.84
CA LYS A 56 -14.81 -0.48 6.24
C LYS A 56 -14.94 0.74 7.15
N ILE A 57 -16.05 0.81 7.88
CA ILE A 57 -16.32 1.88 8.84
C ILE A 57 -15.79 1.41 10.20
N TRP A 58 -14.76 2.07 10.69
CA TRP A 58 -14.17 1.80 12.00
C TRP A 58 -14.71 2.79 13.04
N LYS A 59 -15.10 2.28 14.21
CA LYS A 59 -15.54 3.08 15.35
C LYS A 59 -15.15 2.40 16.64
N ASN A 60 -14.63 3.16 17.61
CA ASN A 60 -14.27 2.66 18.93
C ASN A 60 -13.33 1.44 18.88
N LYS A 61 -12.37 1.42 17.93
CA LYS A 61 -11.41 0.33 17.70
C LYS A 61 -12.06 -0.98 17.21
N THR A 62 -13.28 -0.92 16.70
CA THR A 62 -14.02 -2.07 16.16
C THR A 62 -14.50 -1.80 14.74
N LEU A 63 -14.60 -2.86 13.93
CA LEU A 63 -15.25 -2.77 12.62
C LEU A 63 -16.75 -2.64 12.87
N PHE A 64 -17.29 -1.44 12.64
CA PHE A 64 -18.69 -1.14 12.87
C PHE A 64 -19.57 -1.63 11.73
N LYS A 65 -19.12 -1.44 10.50
CA LYS A 65 -19.84 -1.84 9.29
C LYS A 65 -18.88 -2.02 8.14
N GLU A 66 -19.18 -2.99 7.28
CA GLU A 66 -18.56 -3.13 5.97
C GLU A 66 -19.63 -2.96 4.90
N ILE A 67 -19.35 -2.13 3.90
CA ILE A 67 -20.22 -1.91 2.74
C ILE A 67 -19.43 -2.37 1.52
N ILE A 68 -19.95 -3.38 0.83
CA ILE A 68 -19.35 -3.92 -0.39
C ILE A 68 -20.25 -3.56 -1.56
N LYS A 69 -19.68 -2.85 -2.54
CA LYS A 69 -20.31 -2.59 -3.83
C LYS A 69 -19.56 -3.35 -4.91
N LYS A 70 -20.30 -3.99 -5.82
CA LYS A 70 -19.77 -4.68 -6.98
C LYS A 70 -20.40 -4.09 -8.23
N ASP A 71 -19.59 -3.64 -9.17
CA ASP A 71 -20.03 -3.11 -10.46
C ASP A 71 -19.22 -3.79 -11.57
N THR A 72 -19.86 -4.13 -12.68
CA THR A 72 -19.16 -4.65 -13.86
C THR A 72 -18.49 -3.51 -14.62
N ILE A 73 -17.26 -3.71 -15.06
CA ILE A 73 -16.48 -2.75 -15.85
C ILE A 73 -16.01 -3.39 -17.18
N PRO A 74 -15.78 -2.60 -18.24
CA PRO A 74 -15.26 -3.12 -19.50
C PRO A 74 -13.82 -3.62 -19.33
N SER A 75 -13.53 -4.80 -19.88
CA SER A 75 -12.17 -5.37 -19.81
C SER A 75 -11.16 -4.56 -20.64
N LEU A 76 -9.98 -4.33 -20.10
CA LEU A 76 -8.84 -3.70 -20.79
C LEU A 76 -8.10 -4.67 -21.73
N GLY A 77 -8.49 -5.94 -21.72
CA GLY A 77 -7.87 -7.02 -22.49
C GLY A 77 -6.57 -7.52 -21.87
N ASP A 78 -5.83 -8.26 -22.68
CA ASP A 78 -4.61 -8.93 -22.24
C ASP A 78 -3.36 -8.10 -22.59
N THR A 79 -2.28 -8.35 -21.86
CA THR A 79 -0.94 -7.84 -22.11
C THR A 79 0.09 -8.97 -21.98
N LEU A 80 1.30 -8.73 -22.49
CA LEU A 80 2.43 -9.62 -22.34
C LEU A 80 3.35 -9.07 -21.25
N VAL A 81 3.68 -9.90 -20.27
CA VAL A 81 4.60 -9.54 -19.17
C VAL A 81 5.75 -10.53 -19.16
N GLY A 82 6.97 -9.99 -19.10
CA GLY A 82 8.18 -10.80 -18.92
C GLY A 82 8.35 -11.16 -17.45
N GLY A 83 8.69 -12.41 -17.17
CA GLY A 83 9.00 -12.91 -15.83
C GLY A 83 10.11 -13.94 -15.88
N GLU A 84 10.81 -14.10 -14.77
CA GLU A 84 11.82 -15.13 -14.58
C GLU A 84 11.18 -16.28 -13.77
N ASP A 85 11.35 -17.52 -14.23
CA ASP A 85 10.92 -18.69 -13.47
C ASP A 85 11.90 -19.00 -12.32
N SER A 86 11.59 -20.02 -11.51
CA SER A 86 12.44 -20.44 -10.39
C SER A 86 13.84 -20.90 -10.80
N ASP A 87 14.02 -21.22 -12.09
CA ASP A 87 15.25 -21.80 -12.63
C ASP A 87 16.13 -20.74 -13.32
N GLY A 88 15.70 -19.47 -13.28
CA GLY A 88 16.42 -18.34 -13.84
C GLY A 88 16.17 -18.09 -15.33
N SER A 89 15.18 -18.77 -15.91
CA SER A 89 14.83 -18.62 -17.32
C SER A 89 13.79 -17.53 -17.51
N SER A 90 14.03 -16.61 -18.44
CA SER A 90 13.09 -15.55 -18.81
C SER A 90 12.00 -16.07 -19.75
N HIS A 91 10.75 -15.81 -19.40
CA HIS A 91 9.56 -16.16 -20.18
C HIS A 91 8.65 -14.96 -20.39
N ILE A 92 7.85 -15.00 -21.45
CA ILE A 92 6.79 -14.02 -21.71
C ILE A 92 5.46 -14.71 -21.44
N ALA A 93 4.69 -14.20 -20.49
CA ALA A 93 3.36 -14.70 -20.14
C ALA A 93 2.27 -13.71 -20.57
N LYS A 94 1.13 -14.25 -21.00
CA LYS A 94 -0.07 -13.47 -21.27
C LYS A 94 -0.85 -13.28 -19.97
N THR A 95 -1.13 -12.04 -19.59
CA THR A 95 -1.89 -11.71 -18.37
C THR A 95 -2.93 -10.62 -18.66
N LYS A 96 -3.91 -10.45 -17.78
CA LYS A 96 -4.86 -9.33 -17.86
C LYS A 96 -4.15 -8.02 -17.54
N LYS A 97 -4.58 -6.93 -18.17
CA LYS A 97 -4.09 -5.59 -17.84
C LYS A 97 -4.66 -5.13 -16.51
N ASP A 98 -3.80 -4.52 -15.69
CA ASP A 98 -4.19 -3.88 -14.44
C ASP A 98 -4.84 -2.52 -14.70
N TYR A 99 -5.75 -2.15 -13.79
CA TYR A 99 -6.41 -0.85 -13.80
C TYR A 99 -5.66 0.13 -12.90
N GLU A 100 -5.60 1.39 -13.33
CA GLU A 100 -5.18 2.51 -12.48
C GLU A 100 -6.42 3.29 -12.03
N PHE A 101 -6.57 3.47 -10.72
CA PHE A 101 -7.71 4.18 -10.13
C PHE A 101 -7.30 5.57 -9.67
N PHE A 102 -8.03 6.58 -10.11
CA PHE A 102 -7.89 7.95 -9.64
C PHE A 102 -9.04 8.27 -8.69
N ILE A 103 -8.73 8.52 -7.42
CA ILE A 103 -9.71 8.85 -6.38
C ILE A 103 -9.63 10.34 -6.09
N THR A 104 -10.75 11.04 -6.23
CA THR A 104 -10.90 12.44 -5.84
C THR A 104 -11.78 12.53 -4.59
N VAL A 105 -11.33 13.30 -3.60
CA VAL A 105 -12.06 13.60 -2.37
C VAL A 105 -12.57 15.04 -2.48
N GLN A 106 -13.87 15.26 -2.24
CA GLN A 106 -14.52 16.57 -2.25
C GLN A 106 -14.94 16.99 -0.85
#